data_AF-A0AAX4HHI1-F1
#
_entry.id   AF-A0AAX4HHI1-F1
#
_cell.length_a   1.000
_cell.length_b   1.000
_cell.length_c   1.000
_cell.angle_alpha   90.00
_cell.angle_beta   90.00
_cell.angle_gamma   90.00
#
_symmetry.space_group_name_H-M   'P 1'
#
loop_
_entity.id
_entity.type
_entity.pdbx_description
1 polymer ?
#
loop_
_entity_poly.entity_id
_entity_poly.type
_entity_poly.pdbx_seq_one_letter_code
_entity_poly.pdbx_strand_id
1 'polypeptide(L)'
;MVYTPPLGQFSQEMLALDIPIVIPLDRAIIPSASFDSWGSTTTHQLIVKATVGSSAATEMSFVQTFAVPIKTYDTLPLYRQYNEPIRDVQYSPDNQVQTEIVLPVSAVGPQDQISLGLRIAANCLHRTISKNLQLRLVTVQLKEVLECFDGGLPARKENKLCSATQEFMTALTTEGINCNFQMTFPYFNDLLDLYSSGNRPVVGGEVKQTIATFNKNSNFSKLADGVPLTHVRGFTLVGKLYGLRYELVIKIKIGHGKDFEHMLPITVSPFDRASSAYLIDWIKTECLNAREQFGKQTVAKFASAHSWDAVYRDLKRTLPPPIVFMNTRADWVRLGYNPEAFGRSAGEKTLSDYID
;
A
#
# COMPACT_ATOMS: atom_id res chain seq x y z
N MET A 1 20.73 -20.54 2.66
CA MET A 1 21.62 -20.81 3.79
C MET A 1 22.62 -19.66 3.85
N VAL A 2 22.59 -18.86 4.92
CA VAL A 2 23.32 -17.57 4.97
C VAL A 2 24.65 -17.71 5.70
N TYR A 3 24.77 -18.69 6.58
CA TYR A 3 25.99 -19.06 7.29
C TYR A 3 26.06 -20.59 7.42
N THR A 4 27.27 -21.13 7.38
CA THR A 4 27.59 -22.54 7.61
C THR A 4 28.84 -22.64 8.48
N PRO A 5 29.00 -23.72 9.26
CA PRO A 5 30.24 -23.99 9.96
C PRO A 5 31.46 -24.00 9.01
N PRO A 6 32.68 -23.79 9.52
CA PRO A 6 33.91 -23.85 8.75
C PRO A 6 34.07 -25.18 8.01
N LEU A 7 34.77 -25.15 6.88
CA LEU A 7 35.00 -26.33 6.06
C LEU A 7 35.57 -27.50 6.88
N GLY A 8 34.94 -28.67 6.76
CA GLY A 8 35.33 -29.89 7.48
C GLY A 8 34.76 -30.02 8.89
N GLN A 9 34.01 -29.04 9.39
CA GLN A 9 33.34 -29.11 10.69
C GLN A 9 31.83 -29.34 10.52
N PHE A 10 31.26 -30.22 11.36
CA PHE A 10 29.81 -30.42 11.41
C PHE A 10 29.10 -29.25 12.09
N SER A 11 29.72 -28.68 13.12
CA SER A 11 29.19 -27.59 13.93
C SER A 11 30.32 -26.68 14.41
N GLN A 12 29.97 -25.46 14.80
CA GLN A 12 30.88 -24.52 15.44
C GLN A 12 30.23 -24.01 16.72
N GLU A 13 30.94 -24.12 17.84
CA GLU A 13 30.50 -23.52 19.10
C GLU A 13 30.67 -22.01 19.03
N MET A 14 29.59 -21.28 19.30
CA MET A 14 29.56 -19.82 19.29
C MET A 14 28.52 -19.30 20.28
N LEU A 15 28.72 -18.08 20.77
CA LEU A 15 27.81 -17.40 21.68
C LEU A 15 26.68 -16.69 20.92
N ALA A 16 27.03 -16.00 19.83
CA ALA A 16 26.07 -15.29 18.99
C ALA A 16 26.58 -15.17 17.55
N LEU A 17 25.67 -14.85 16.64
CA LEU A 17 25.95 -14.68 15.22
C LEU A 17 25.20 -13.46 14.70
N ASP A 18 25.93 -12.48 14.19
CA ASP A 18 25.37 -11.32 13.48
C ASP A 18 25.51 -11.53 11.97
N ILE A 19 24.38 -11.51 11.27
CA ILE A 19 24.30 -11.77 9.84
C ILE A 19 23.69 -10.54 9.16
N PRO A 20 24.49 -9.73 8.44
CA PRO A 20 23.95 -8.65 7.65
C PRO A 20 23.16 -9.22 6.46
N ILE A 21 21.93 -8.76 6.29
CA ILE A 21 21.03 -9.17 5.20
C ILE A 21 20.52 -7.95 4.45
N VAL A 22 20.38 -8.10 3.13
CA VAL A 22 19.66 -7.16 2.26
C VAL A 22 18.69 -7.98 1.43
N ILE A 23 17.42 -7.59 1.44
CA ILE A 23 16.36 -8.24 0.69
C ILE A 23 15.77 -7.20 -0.27
N PRO A 24 16.03 -7.29 -1.58
CA PRO A 24 15.38 -6.41 -2.54
C PRO A 24 13.89 -6.75 -2.60
N LEU A 25 13.04 -5.73 -2.57
CA LEU A 25 11.58 -5.89 -2.71
C LEU A 25 11.20 -5.89 -4.19
N ASP A 26 10.34 -6.82 -4.58
CA ASP A 26 9.78 -6.86 -5.94
C ASP A 26 8.92 -5.61 -6.19
N ARG A 27 8.91 -5.09 -7.42
CA ARG A 27 8.04 -3.98 -7.83
C ARG A 27 6.57 -4.37 -7.78
N ALA A 28 6.29 -5.65 -8.01
CA ALA A 28 4.94 -6.20 -7.95
C ALA A 28 4.56 -6.65 -6.54
N ILE A 29 5.35 -6.30 -5.51
CA ILE A 29 5.00 -6.61 -4.13
C ILE A 29 3.75 -5.83 -3.74
N ILE A 30 2.80 -6.54 -3.16
CA ILE A 30 1.63 -5.92 -2.57
C ILE A 30 2.00 -5.36 -1.19
N PRO A 31 1.48 -4.20 -0.77
CA PRO A 31 1.66 -3.72 0.59
C PRO A 31 1.09 -4.69 1.64
N SER A 32 1.63 -4.62 2.85
CA SER A 32 0.96 -5.16 4.03
C SER A 32 -0.28 -4.31 4.29
N ALA A 33 -1.44 -4.94 4.46
CA ALA A 33 -2.72 -4.26 4.40
C ALA A 33 -3.81 -5.00 5.17
N SER A 34 -4.82 -4.27 5.65
CA SER A 34 -6.04 -4.86 6.21
C SER A 34 -7.29 -4.21 5.60
N PHE A 35 -8.23 -5.05 5.17
CA PHE A 35 -9.47 -4.65 4.50
C PHE A 35 -10.69 -5.20 5.23
N ASP A 36 -11.23 -4.39 6.13
CA ASP A 36 -12.38 -4.78 6.97
C ASP A 36 -13.63 -5.13 6.15
N SER A 37 -13.86 -4.43 5.04
CA SER A 37 -15.00 -4.67 4.13
C SER A 37 -15.05 -6.11 3.60
N TRP A 38 -13.90 -6.78 3.55
CA TRP A 38 -13.76 -8.14 3.04
C TRP A 38 -13.25 -9.14 4.08
N GLY A 39 -12.93 -8.68 5.30
CA GLY A 39 -12.31 -9.51 6.34
C GLY A 39 -10.96 -10.10 5.92
N SER A 40 -10.21 -9.41 5.06
CA SER A 40 -8.94 -9.90 4.51
C SER A 40 -7.76 -9.09 5.02
N THR A 41 -6.59 -9.73 5.13
CA THR A 41 -5.36 -9.09 5.58
C THR A 41 -4.16 -9.71 4.88
N THR A 42 -3.24 -8.85 4.46
CA THR A 42 -1.95 -9.22 3.88
C THR A 42 -0.85 -8.85 4.86
N THR A 43 -0.05 -9.83 5.24
CA THR A 43 1.12 -9.62 6.11
C THR A 43 2.36 -10.18 5.44
N HIS A 44 3.49 -9.53 5.69
CA HIS A 44 4.81 -9.99 5.27
C HIS A 44 5.62 -10.32 6.52
N GLN A 45 6.35 -11.43 6.46
CA GLN A 45 7.10 -11.95 7.58
C GLN A 45 8.50 -12.36 7.13
N LEU A 46 9.50 -11.97 7.91
CA LEU A 46 10.85 -12.50 7.81
C LEU A 46 10.94 -13.70 8.76
N ILE A 47 11.16 -14.89 8.19
CA ILE A 47 11.30 -16.13 8.95
C ILE A 47 12.78 -16.48 9.01
N VAL A 48 13.33 -16.53 10.21
CA VAL A 48 14.71 -16.93 10.49
C VAL A 48 14.69 -18.33 11.07
N LYS A 49 15.32 -19.27 10.37
CA LYS A 49 15.52 -20.63 10.84
C LYS A 49 16.99 -20.82 11.21
N ALA A 50 17.26 -21.13 12.47
CA ALA A 50 18.57 -21.50 12.97
C ALA A 50 18.58 -22.99 13.29
N THR A 51 19.54 -23.71 12.73
CA THR A 51 19.72 -25.13 13.03
C THR A 51 21.01 -25.29 13.84
N VAL A 52 20.92 -25.92 15.00
CA VAL A 52 22.02 -26.10 15.94
C VAL A 52 22.12 -27.57 16.35
N GLY A 53 23.32 -28.04 16.67
CA GLY A 53 23.57 -29.42 17.08
C GLY A 53 25.02 -29.79 16.84
N SER A 54 25.57 -30.69 17.65
CA SER A 54 26.96 -31.13 17.53
C SER A 54 27.13 -32.36 16.62
N SER A 55 26.03 -33.03 16.30
CA SER A 55 25.95 -34.17 15.38
C SER A 55 24.57 -34.25 14.72
N ALA A 56 24.44 -35.02 13.64
CA ALA A 56 23.16 -35.23 12.95
C ALA A 56 22.06 -35.81 13.88
N ALA A 57 22.43 -36.55 14.92
CA ALA A 57 21.50 -37.10 15.90
C ALA A 57 21.01 -36.07 16.94
N THR A 58 21.70 -34.94 17.09
CA THR A 58 21.43 -33.88 18.08
C THR A 58 20.98 -32.58 17.43
N GLU A 59 20.70 -32.61 16.12
CA GLU A 59 20.30 -31.45 15.34
C GLU A 59 18.89 -31.00 15.72
N MET A 60 18.76 -29.73 16.09
CA MET A 60 17.52 -29.07 16.46
C MET A 60 17.35 -27.79 15.63
N SER A 61 16.14 -27.52 15.17
CA SER A 61 15.80 -26.31 14.42
C SER A 61 14.94 -25.38 15.26
N PHE A 62 15.35 -24.12 15.35
CA PHE A 62 14.60 -23.02 15.92
C PHE A 62 14.10 -22.12 14.80
N VAL A 63 12.85 -21.68 14.89
CA VAL A 63 12.24 -20.76 13.92
C VAL A 63 11.76 -19.55 14.68
N GLN A 64 12.22 -18.38 14.26
CA GLN A 64 11.75 -17.09 14.74
C GLN A 64 11.14 -16.30 13.59
N THR A 65 10.00 -15.67 13.85
CA THR A 65 9.27 -14.89 12.86
C THR A 65 9.26 -13.42 13.27
N PHE A 66 9.54 -12.54 12.31
CA PHE A 66 9.50 -11.09 12.48
C PHE A 66 8.51 -10.49 11.48
N ALA A 67 7.59 -9.65 11.94
CA ALA A 67 6.66 -8.97 11.07
C ALA A 67 7.36 -7.82 10.31
N VAL A 68 7.14 -7.73 9.00
CA VAL A 68 7.73 -6.71 8.13
C VAL A 68 6.62 -5.87 7.50
N PRO A 69 6.40 -4.62 7.95
CA PRO A 69 5.39 -3.76 7.35
C PRO A 69 5.88 -3.21 6.01
N ILE A 70 5.13 -3.49 4.93
CA ILE A 70 5.39 -2.96 3.59
C ILE A 70 4.34 -1.91 3.26
N LYS A 71 4.79 -0.69 2.93
CA LYS A 71 3.96 0.43 2.48
C LYS A 71 4.26 0.75 1.03
N THR A 72 3.24 1.08 0.24
CA THR A 72 3.41 1.56 -1.14
C THR A 72 2.95 3.01 -1.26
N TYR A 73 3.52 3.72 -2.23
CA TYR A 73 3.31 5.15 -2.47
C TYR A 73 3.12 5.45 -3.96
N ASP A 74 2.65 4.46 -4.71
CA ASP A 74 2.46 4.48 -6.17
C ASP A 74 1.15 5.18 -6.58
N THR A 75 0.16 5.19 -5.69
CA THR A 75 -1.19 5.74 -5.95
C THR A 75 -1.41 7.17 -5.42
N LEU A 76 -0.37 7.89 -5.02
CA LEU A 76 -0.51 9.22 -4.40
C LEU A 76 -1.29 10.20 -5.31
N PRO A 77 -2.37 10.86 -4.84
CA PRO A 77 -3.23 11.72 -5.66
C PRO A 77 -2.56 12.92 -6.32
N LEU A 78 -1.36 13.30 -5.87
CA LEU A 78 -0.59 14.41 -6.42
C LEU A 78 0.30 14.02 -7.61
N TYR A 79 0.42 12.73 -7.94
CA TYR A 79 1.16 12.37 -9.16
C TYR A 79 0.46 12.90 -10.40
N ARG A 80 1.27 13.31 -11.39
CA ARG A 80 0.80 13.92 -12.62
C ARG A 80 -0.24 13.04 -13.33
N GLN A 81 0.03 11.74 -13.43
CA GLN A 81 -0.85 10.78 -14.11
C GLN A 81 -2.29 10.76 -13.57
N TYR A 82 -2.49 11.20 -12.31
CA TYR A 82 -3.80 11.23 -11.68
C TYR A 82 -4.47 12.61 -11.69
N ASN A 83 -3.73 13.66 -12.04
CA ASN A 83 -4.23 15.03 -12.14
C ASN A 83 -4.55 15.45 -13.58
N GLU A 84 -4.47 14.52 -14.53
CA GLU A 84 -4.92 14.73 -15.91
C GLU A 84 -6.41 14.35 -16.00
N PRO A 85 -7.30 15.28 -16.41
CA PRO A 85 -8.73 15.02 -16.47
C PRO A 85 -9.05 13.87 -17.43
N ILE A 86 -9.78 12.87 -16.94
CA ILE A 86 -10.35 11.83 -17.79
C ILE A 86 -11.57 12.41 -18.48
N ARG A 87 -11.56 12.34 -19.81
CA ARG A 87 -12.69 12.70 -20.67
C ARG A 87 -13.12 11.45 -21.42
N ASP A 88 -14.39 11.08 -21.28
CA ASP A 88 -14.94 9.91 -21.96
C ASP A 88 -16.29 10.25 -22.59
N VAL A 89 -16.64 9.56 -23.67
CA VAL A 89 -17.91 9.74 -24.37
C VAL A 89 -18.56 8.38 -24.56
N GLN A 90 -19.74 8.25 -23.98
CA GLN A 90 -20.49 7.01 -23.95
C GLN A 90 -21.84 7.19 -24.63
N TYR A 91 -22.31 6.14 -25.29
CA TYR A 91 -23.60 6.14 -25.97
C TYR A 91 -24.55 5.15 -25.30
N SER A 92 -25.85 5.47 -25.32
CA SER A 92 -26.86 4.50 -24.92
C SER A 92 -26.84 3.28 -25.84
N PRO A 93 -27.33 2.10 -25.40
CA PRO A 93 -27.32 0.88 -26.21
C PRO A 93 -28.12 0.97 -27.52
N ASP A 94 -29.07 1.90 -27.61
CA ASP A 94 -29.83 2.23 -28.82
C ASP A 94 -29.21 3.40 -29.61
N ASN A 95 -28.05 3.91 -29.17
CA ASN A 95 -27.29 5.00 -29.77
C ASN A 95 -28.07 6.34 -29.89
N GLN A 96 -29.13 6.52 -29.11
CA GLN A 96 -29.97 7.73 -29.13
C GLN A 96 -29.50 8.82 -28.15
N VAL A 97 -28.78 8.46 -27.09
CA VAL A 97 -28.23 9.39 -26.09
C VAL A 97 -26.72 9.30 -26.09
N GLN A 98 -26.09 10.46 -26.00
CA GLN A 98 -24.66 10.62 -25.80
C GLN A 98 -24.42 11.22 -24.41
N THR A 99 -23.46 10.66 -23.68
CA THR A 99 -23.02 11.17 -22.38
C THR A 99 -21.53 11.47 -22.45
N GLU A 100 -21.18 12.74 -22.27
CA GLU A 100 -19.80 13.16 -22.08
C GLU A 100 -19.51 13.18 -20.58
N ILE A 101 -18.41 12.55 -20.18
CA ILE A 101 -17.98 12.36 -18.80
C ILE A 101 -16.67 13.10 -18.61
N VAL A 102 -16.58 13.90 -17.55
CA VAL A 102 -15.38 14.63 -17.17
C VAL A 102 -15.07 14.35 -15.71
N LEU A 103 -13.98 13.64 -15.45
CA LEU A 103 -13.43 13.40 -14.12
C LEU A 103 -12.11 14.19 -14.00
N PRO A 104 -12.06 15.33 -13.29
CA PRO A 104 -10.88 16.19 -13.22
C PRO A 104 -9.65 15.51 -12.62
N VAL A 105 -9.85 14.63 -11.64
CA VAL A 105 -8.79 13.92 -10.92
C VAL A 105 -9.20 12.46 -10.79
N SER A 106 -8.32 11.55 -11.18
CA SER A 106 -8.59 10.10 -11.23
C SER A 106 -8.09 9.32 -10.02
N ALA A 107 -7.34 9.96 -9.12
CA ALA A 107 -6.95 9.40 -7.83
C ALA A 107 -7.43 10.23 -6.64
N VAL A 108 -7.92 9.55 -5.62
CA VAL A 108 -8.41 10.16 -4.37
C VAL A 108 -7.93 9.37 -3.16
N GLY A 109 -7.75 10.03 -2.03
CA GLY A 109 -7.48 9.37 -0.75
C GLY A 109 -8.64 9.50 0.25
N PRO A 110 -8.40 9.12 1.53
CA PRO A 110 -9.34 9.32 2.62
C PRO A 110 -9.82 10.77 2.71
N GLN A 111 -11.12 10.98 2.84
CA GLN A 111 -11.77 12.32 2.90
C GLN A 111 -11.55 13.26 1.71
N ASP A 112 -10.86 12.84 0.64
CA ASP A 112 -10.75 13.66 -0.56
C ASP A 112 -12.12 13.77 -1.27
N GLN A 113 -12.34 14.91 -1.94
CA GLN A 113 -13.54 15.17 -2.72
C GLN A 113 -13.41 14.59 -4.13
N ILE A 114 -14.39 13.78 -4.52
CA ILE A 114 -14.60 13.30 -5.89
C ILE A 114 -15.58 14.23 -6.58
N SER A 115 -15.18 14.81 -7.72
CA SER A 115 -16.02 15.65 -8.56
C SER A 115 -16.20 15.03 -9.94
N LEU A 116 -17.44 14.87 -10.39
CA LEU A 116 -17.77 14.29 -11.69
C LEU A 116 -18.68 15.25 -12.45
N GLY A 117 -18.24 15.71 -13.61
CA GLY A 117 -19.04 16.47 -14.56
C GLY A 117 -19.62 15.54 -15.63
N LEU A 118 -20.90 15.69 -15.92
CA LEU A 118 -21.62 14.93 -16.94
C LEU A 118 -22.37 15.90 -17.84
N ARG A 119 -22.35 15.64 -19.15
CA ARG A 119 -23.19 16.31 -20.13
C ARG A 119 -23.94 15.25 -20.92
N ILE A 120 -25.25 15.18 -20.72
CA ILE A 120 -26.12 14.15 -21.32
C ILE A 120 -26.97 14.81 -22.40
N ALA A 121 -26.82 14.40 -23.65
CA ALA A 121 -27.49 14.99 -24.79
C ALA A 121 -28.12 13.93 -25.70
N ALA A 122 -29.14 14.31 -26.46
CA ALA A 122 -29.61 13.48 -27.56
C ALA A 122 -28.51 13.39 -28.63
N ASN A 123 -28.24 12.19 -29.14
CA ASN A 123 -27.19 11.95 -30.13
C ASN A 123 -27.58 12.58 -31.47
N CYS A 124 -26.87 13.65 -31.85
CA CYS A 124 -27.11 14.38 -33.11
C CYS A 124 -26.78 13.57 -34.37
N LEU A 125 -25.98 12.51 -34.24
CA LEU A 125 -25.60 11.63 -35.35
C LEU A 125 -26.61 10.50 -35.58
N HIS A 126 -27.61 10.34 -34.70
CA HIS A 126 -28.61 9.29 -34.82
C HIS A 126 -29.71 9.70 -35.83
N ARG A 127 -29.95 8.84 -36.84
CA ARG A 127 -30.84 9.14 -37.98
C ARG A 127 -32.31 9.38 -37.60
N THR A 128 -32.79 8.73 -36.54
CA THR A 128 -34.17 8.86 -36.04
C THR A 128 -34.19 8.82 -34.51
N ILE A 129 -34.19 9.98 -33.86
CA ILE A 129 -34.28 10.07 -32.40
C ILE A 129 -35.75 9.84 -31.98
N SER A 130 -35.98 9.12 -30.87
CA SER A 130 -37.33 8.93 -30.34
C SER A 130 -37.99 10.28 -30.02
N LYS A 131 -39.27 10.41 -30.35
CA LYS A 131 -39.97 11.72 -30.36
C LYS A 131 -40.20 12.36 -28.98
N ASN A 132 -39.80 11.73 -27.87
CA ASN A 132 -40.01 12.22 -26.50
C ASN A 132 -38.92 11.73 -25.53
N LEU A 133 -37.66 11.70 -25.98
CA LEU A 133 -36.54 11.30 -25.13
C LEU A 133 -36.46 12.22 -23.91
N GLN A 134 -36.48 11.67 -22.70
CA GLN A 134 -36.47 12.45 -21.45
C GLN A 134 -35.42 11.92 -20.49
N LEU A 135 -34.63 12.80 -19.89
CA LEU A 135 -33.77 12.41 -18.77
C LEU A 135 -34.63 12.30 -17.52
N ARG A 136 -34.60 11.15 -16.85
CA ARG A 136 -35.41 10.90 -15.64
C ARG A 136 -34.58 10.88 -14.36
N LEU A 137 -33.46 10.17 -14.39
CA LEU A 137 -32.65 9.95 -13.19
C LEU A 137 -31.19 9.77 -13.59
N VAL A 138 -30.29 10.41 -12.86
CA VAL A 138 -28.86 10.11 -12.91
C VAL A 138 -28.41 9.73 -11.52
N THR A 139 -27.82 8.55 -11.37
CA THR A 139 -27.28 8.05 -10.10
C THR A 139 -25.80 7.73 -10.28
N VAL A 140 -24.95 8.31 -9.45
CA VAL A 140 -23.53 7.98 -9.39
C VAL A 140 -23.28 7.20 -8.10
N GLN A 141 -22.65 6.04 -8.22
CA GLN A 141 -22.32 5.16 -7.10
C GLN A 141 -20.82 4.94 -7.04
N LEU A 142 -20.22 5.09 -5.88
CA LEU A 142 -18.86 4.63 -5.63
C LEU A 142 -18.92 3.19 -5.15
N LYS A 143 -18.25 2.30 -5.88
CA LYS A 143 -18.13 0.89 -5.51
C LYS A 143 -16.69 0.50 -5.30
N GLU A 144 -16.49 -0.38 -4.34
CA GLU A 144 -15.28 -1.14 -4.14
C GLU A 144 -15.48 -2.54 -4.74
N VAL A 145 -14.52 -3.00 -5.55
CA VAL A 145 -14.60 -4.24 -6.31
C VAL A 145 -13.41 -5.12 -5.94
N LEU A 146 -13.71 -6.28 -5.35
CA LEU A 146 -12.73 -7.33 -5.09
C LEU A 146 -12.74 -8.32 -6.24
N GLU A 147 -11.60 -8.49 -6.91
CA GLU A 147 -11.39 -9.48 -7.96
C GLU A 147 -10.36 -10.50 -7.49
N CYS A 148 -10.70 -11.79 -7.56
CA CYS A 148 -9.79 -12.87 -7.20
C CYS A 148 -9.43 -13.66 -8.45
N PHE A 149 -8.13 -13.88 -8.68
CA PHE A 149 -7.61 -14.50 -9.89
C PHE A 149 -7.30 -15.99 -9.74
N ASP A 150 -7.36 -16.52 -8.51
CA ASP A 150 -7.06 -17.91 -8.19
C ASP A 150 -8.31 -18.80 -8.10
N GLY A 151 -8.17 -20.07 -8.47
CA GLY A 151 -9.25 -21.05 -8.54
C GLY A 151 -9.76 -21.43 -7.15
N GLY A 152 -10.99 -21.04 -6.81
CA GLY A 152 -11.65 -21.36 -5.53
C GLY A 152 -12.16 -20.15 -4.77
N LEU A 153 -11.78 -18.94 -5.17
CA LEU A 153 -12.34 -17.69 -4.67
C LEU A 153 -13.39 -17.13 -5.64
N PRO A 154 -14.37 -16.34 -5.16
CA PRO A 154 -15.35 -15.69 -6.02
C PRO A 154 -14.64 -14.74 -6.98
N ALA A 155 -14.90 -14.89 -8.28
CA ALA A 155 -14.18 -14.15 -9.33
C ALA A 155 -14.28 -12.62 -9.17
N ARG A 156 -15.47 -12.12 -8.80
CA ARG A 156 -15.72 -10.69 -8.60
C ARG A 156 -16.79 -10.49 -7.53
N LYS A 157 -16.53 -9.61 -6.57
CA LYS A 157 -17.49 -9.14 -5.56
C LYS A 157 -17.48 -7.62 -5.51
N GLU A 158 -18.65 -7.03 -5.27
CA GLU A 158 -18.82 -5.58 -5.24
C GLU A 158 -19.43 -5.13 -3.92
N ASN A 159 -18.90 -4.06 -3.36
CA ASN A 159 -19.41 -3.39 -2.18
C ASN A 159 -19.69 -1.93 -2.51
N LYS A 160 -20.91 -1.46 -2.24
CA LYS A 160 -21.31 -0.08 -2.52
C LYS A 160 -20.94 0.79 -1.32
N LEU A 161 -20.09 1.79 -1.55
CA LEU A 161 -19.60 2.68 -0.49
C LEU A 161 -20.48 3.91 -0.31
N CYS A 162 -20.79 4.62 -1.40
CA CYS A 162 -21.67 5.79 -1.36
C CYS A 162 -22.42 5.98 -2.69
N SER A 163 -23.41 6.88 -2.69
CA SER A 163 -24.28 7.12 -3.84
C SER A 163 -24.84 8.53 -3.80
N ALA A 164 -24.90 9.17 -4.95
CA ALA A 164 -25.57 10.44 -5.15
C ALA A 164 -26.53 10.33 -6.34
N THR A 165 -27.72 10.90 -6.21
CA THR A 165 -28.79 10.78 -7.20
C THR A 165 -29.38 12.16 -7.49
N GLN A 166 -29.59 12.46 -8.77
CA GLN A 166 -30.31 13.65 -9.23
C GLN A 166 -31.48 13.21 -10.12
N GLU A 167 -32.66 13.73 -9.80
CA GLU A 167 -33.89 13.50 -10.56
C GLU A 167 -34.09 14.61 -11.60
N PHE A 168 -34.59 14.21 -12.76
CA PHE A 168 -34.84 15.09 -13.89
C PHE A 168 -36.24 14.78 -14.46
N MET A 169 -36.87 15.79 -15.05
CA MET A 169 -38.11 15.62 -15.81
C MET A 169 -38.07 16.46 -17.10
N THR A 170 -36.88 16.52 -17.71
CA THR A 170 -36.61 17.42 -18.84
C THR A 170 -36.43 16.61 -20.11
N ALA A 171 -37.01 17.11 -21.21
CA ALA A 171 -36.77 16.56 -22.54
C ALA A 171 -35.29 16.70 -22.91
N LEU A 172 -34.71 15.63 -23.45
CA LEU A 172 -33.32 15.62 -23.94
C LEU A 172 -33.26 16.24 -25.33
N THR A 173 -32.52 17.34 -25.44
CA THR A 173 -32.19 18.00 -26.70
C THR A 173 -30.72 17.73 -27.07
N THR A 174 -30.31 18.15 -28.26
CA THR A 174 -28.91 18.10 -28.71
C THR A 174 -28.01 19.09 -27.96
N GLU A 175 -28.58 20.14 -27.34
CA GLU A 175 -27.83 21.04 -26.46
C GLU A 175 -27.36 20.34 -25.19
N GLY A 176 -28.12 19.33 -24.74
CA GLY A 176 -27.79 18.51 -23.58
C GLY A 176 -28.05 19.16 -22.23
N ILE A 177 -27.99 18.34 -21.19
CA ILE A 177 -28.15 18.72 -19.78
C ILE A 177 -26.81 18.49 -19.09
N ASN A 178 -26.29 19.53 -18.44
CA ASN A 178 -25.10 19.43 -17.61
C ASN A 178 -25.50 19.07 -16.18
N CYS A 179 -24.85 18.07 -15.61
CA CYS A 179 -25.00 17.70 -14.21
C CYS A 179 -23.63 17.50 -13.56
N ASN A 180 -23.50 18.00 -12.34
CA ASN A 180 -22.27 17.89 -11.55
C ASN A 180 -22.58 17.10 -10.29
N PHE A 181 -21.73 16.13 -10.00
CA PHE A 181 -21.78 15.33 -8.78
C PHE A 181 -20.54 15.61 -7.95
N GLN A 182 -20.74 15.80 -6.66
CA GLN A 182 -19.67 15.90 -5.68
C GLN A 182 -19.96 14.89 -4.57
N MET A 183 -18.94 14.10 -4.22
CA MET A 183 -19.00 13.15 -3.11
C MET A 183 -17.67 13.09 -2.39
N THR A 184 -17.69 12.84 -1.09
CA THR A 184 -16.47 12.66 -0.30
C THR A 184 -16.16 11.18 -0.18
N PHE A 185 -14.89 10.80 -0.33
CA PHE A 185 -14.47 9.42 -0.14
C PHE A 185 -14.69 8.99 1.33
N PRO A 186 -15.44 7.89 1.60
CA PRO A 186 -16.06 7.68 2.91
C PRO A 186 -15.15 7.09 3.99
N TYR A 187 -13.84 6.98 3.73
CA TYR A 187 -12.88 6.54 4.73
C TYR A 187 -12.16 7.72 5.38
N PHE A 188 -11.78 7.54 6.64
CA PHE A 188 -11.07 8.51 7.46
C PHE A 188 -9.89 7.82 8.15
N ASN A 189 -8.76 8.52 8.25
CA ASN A 189 -7.57 8.04 8.95
C ASN A 189 -6.87 9.22 9.64
N ASP A 190 -7.05 9.32 10.95
CA ASP A 190 -6.49 10.39 11.81
C ASP A 190 -4.95 10.43 11.80
N LEU A 191 -4.30 9.29 11.57
CA LEU A 191 -2.83 9.23 11.51
C LEU A 191 -2.25 9.97 10.31
N LEU A 192 -3.07 10.29 9.31
CA LEU A 192 -2.63 11.08 8.18
C LEU A 192 -2.22 12.50 8.60
N ASP A 193 -2.73 13.00 9.71
CA ASP A 193 -2.32 14.29 10.30
C ASP A 193 -0.83 14.33 10.65
N LEU A 194 -0.19 13.18 10.89
CA LEU A 194 1.26 13.09 11.11
C LEU A 194 2.08 13.47 9.86
N TYR A 195 1.50 13.32 8.68
CA TYR A 195 2.11 13.68 7.40
C TYR A 195 1.69 15.08 6.93
N SER A 196 0.80 15.76 7.67
CA SER A 196 0.44 17.13 7.35
C SER A 196 1.57 18.09 7.74
N SER A 197 1.78 19.10 6.89
CA SER A 197 2.93 20.03 6.86
C SER A 197 3.30 20.73 8.17
N GLY A 198 2.42 20.69 9.18
CA GLY A 198 2.60 21.30 10.50
C GLY A 198 3.47 20.49 11.47
N ASN A 199 3.67 19.19 11.25
CA ASN A 199 4.44 18.31 12.14
C ASN A 199 5.79 17.92 11.53
N ARG A 200 6.57 18.89 11.06
CA ARG A 200 7.95 18.62 10.67
C ARG A 200 8.74 18.24 11.93
N PRO A 201 9.32 17.03 12.03
CA PRO A 201 10.33 16.80 13.05
C PRO A 201 11.45 17.82 12.81
N VAL A 202 11.77 18.61 13.83
CA VAL A 202 12.88 19.56 13.78
C VAL A 202 14.15 18.75 13.54
N VAL A 203 14.71 18.86 12.34
CA VAL A 203 16.00 18.24 12.01
C VAL A 203 17.08 18.94 12.84
N GLY A 204 17.69 18.20 13.78
CA GLY A 204 18.91 18.64 14.46
C GLY A 204 18.74 19.44 15.76
N GLY A 205 17.71 19.18 16.57
CA GLY A 205 17.62 19.71 17.94
C GLY A 205 17.86 18.62 19.00
N GLU A 206 18.59 18.95 20.07
CA GLU A 206 18.59 18.12 21.30
C GLU A 206 17.15 17.90 21.76
N VAL A 207 16.75 16.64 21.92
CA VAL A 207 15.44 16.27 22.48
C VAL A 207 15.45 16.66 23.97
N LYS A 208 15.02 17.88 24.27
CA LYS A 208 14.96 18.38 25.66
C LYS A 208 13.85 17.71 26.48
N GLN A 209 12.83 17.15 25.82
CA GLN A 209 11.72 16.46 26.45
C GLN A 209 11.20 15.32 25.56
N THR A 210 11.21 14.10 26.08
CA THR A 210 10.53 12.93 25.50
C THR A 210 9.05 13.00 25.89
N ILE A 211 8.24 13.64 25.05
CA ILE A 211 6.78 13.57 25.18
C ILE A 211 6.32 12.41 24.30
N ALA A 212 5.91 11.30 24.93
CA ALA A 212 5.23 10.21 24.25
C ALA A 212 3.74 10.56 24.13
N THR A 213 3.32 11.06 22.98
CA THR A 213 1.89 11.26 22.71
C THR A 213 1.28 9.92 22.31
N PHE A 214 0.48 9.35 23.20
CA PHE A 214 -0.25 8.12 22.92
C PHE A 214 -1.42 8.42 22.00
N ASN A 215 -1.24 8.24 20.68
CA ASN A 215 -2.34 8.31 19.73
C ASN A 215 -3.23 7.07 19.93
N LYS A 216 -4.30 7.22 20.71
CA LYS A 216 -5.36 6.22 20.80
C LYS A 216 -6.07 6.20 19.45
N ASN A 217 -5.64 5.29 18.58
CA ASN A 217 -6.25 5.14 17.27
C ASN A 217 -7.67 4.59 17.43
N SER A 218 -8.68 5.42 17.19
CA SER A 218 -10.09 5.01 17.25
C SER A 218 -10.60 4.41 15.95
N ASN A 219 -9.80 4.43 14.88
CA ASN A 219 -10.29 4.23 13.52
C ASN A 219 -10.45 2.77 13.10
N PHE A 220 -9.78 1.84 13.77
CA PHE A 220 -9.82 0.42 13.40
C PHE A 220 -9.54 -0.51 14.59
N SER A 221 -10.02 -1.75 14.47
CA SER A 221 -9.86 -2.81 15.47
C SER A 221 -8.39 -3.24 15.60
N LYS A 222 -8.10 -4.14 16.55
CA LYS A 222 -6.75 -4.70 16.73
C LYS A 222 -6.25 -5.30 15.41
N LEU A 223 -5.27 -4.64 14.80
CA LEU A 223 -4.64 -5.08 13.57
C LEU A 223 -3.68 -6.24 13.84
N ALA A 224 -3.45 -7.06 12.81
CA ALA A 224 -2.40 -8.07 12.83
C ALA A 224 -1.02 -7.39 12.84
N ASP A 225 -0.05 -8.06 13.48
CA ASP A 225 1.34 -7.58 13.52
C ASP A 225 1.90 -7.43 12.10
N GLY A 226 2.56 -6.29 11.85
CA GLY A 226 3.13 -5.98 10.54
C GLY A 226 2.18 -5.30 9.55
N VAL A 227 0.93 -5.02 9.92
CA VAL A 227 0.04 -4.16 9.13
C VAL A 227 0.35 -2.69 9.46
N PRO A 228 0.77 -1.87 8.47
CA PRO A 228 0.96 -0.45 8.68
C PRO A 228 -0.38 0.26 8.89
N LEU A 229 -0.43 1.14 9.89
CA LEU A 229 -1.63 1.89 10.26
C LEU A 229 -2.17 2.82 9.15
N THR A 230 -1.35 3.12 8.13
CA THR A 230 -1.76 3.90 6.97
C THR A 230 -2.46 3.06 5.90
N HIS A 231 -2.20 1.74 5.86
CA HIS A 231 -2.73 0.82 4.84
C HIS A 231 -3.90 0.02 5.41
N VAL A 232 -4.88 0.77 5.94
CA VAL A 232 -6.07 0.23 6.58
C VAL A 232 -7.28 0.80 5.87
N ARG A 233 -8.01 -0.08 5.17
CA ARG A 233 -9.20 0.22 4.36
C ARG A 233 -8.95 1.15 3.17
N GLY A 234 -9.78 1.02 2.13
CA GLY A 234 -10.01 2.13 1.22
C GLY A 234 -8.84 2.52 0.32
N PHE A 235 -8.15 1.58 -0.31
CA PHE A 235 -7.13 1.91 -1.32
C PHE A 235 -7.00 0.85 -2.40
N THR A 236 -6.60 1.28 -3.60
CA THR A 236 -6.45 0.41 -4.76
C THR A 236 -5.24 -0.49 -4.60
N LEU A 237 -5.45 -1.77 -4.86
CA LEU A 237 -4.43 -2.81 -4.81
C LEU A 237 -4.58 -3.71 -6.04
N VAL A 238 -3.49 -4.00 -6.74
CA VAL A 238 -3.49 -5.01 -7.81
C VAL A 238 -2.34 -5.98 -7.57
N GLY A 239 -2.68 -7.18 -7.12
CA GLY A 239 -1.74 -8.28 -6.91
C GLY A 239 -1.93 -9.41 -7.90
N LYS A 240 -1.08 -10.44 -7.80
CA LYS A 240 -1.16 -11.66 -8.63
C LYS A 240 -2.33 -12.57 -8.24
N LEU A 241 -2.71 -12.58 -6.96
CA LEU A 241 -3.75 -13.46 -6.41
C LEU A 241 -5.12 -12.78 -6.37
N TYR A 242 -5.15 -11.48 -6.07
CA TYR A 242 -6.37 -10.68 -6.02
C TYR A 242 -6.06 -9.21 -6.28
N GLY A 243 -7.09 -8.45 -6.61
CA GLY A 243 -7.08 -7.01 -6.72
C GLY A 243 -8.27 -6.38 -6.01
N LEU A 244 -8.04 -5.20 -5.42
CA LEU A 244 -9.05 -4.33 -4.88
C LEU A 244 -9.10 -3.04 -5.71
N ARG A 245 -10.20 -2.81 -6.40
CA ARG A 245 -10.39 -1.70 -7.34
C ARG A 245 -11.57 -0.85 -6.92
N TYR A 246 -11.61 0.38 -7.41
CA TYR A 246 -12.73 1.29 -7.18
C TYR A 246 -13.28 1.76 -8.51
N GLU A 247 -14.61 1.81 -8.60
CA GLU A 247 -15.33 2.16 -9.81
C GLU A 247 -16.44 3.16 -9.45
N LEU A 248 -16.55 4.22 -10.26
CA LEU A 248 -17.72 5.09 -10.29
C LEU A 248 -18.72 4.49 -11.27
N VAL A 249 -19.84 4.02 -10.75
CA VAL A 249 -20.95 3.48 -11.56
C VAL A 249 -21.97 4.59 -11.79
N ILE A 250 -22.03 5.06 -13.03
CA ILE A 250 -22.95 6.10 -13.49
C ILE A 250 -24.14 5.41 -14.12
N LYS A 251 -25.32 5.52 -13.52
CA LYS A 251 -26.58 4.93 -13.99
C LYS A 251 -27.49 6.04 -14.49
N ILE A 252 -27.92 5.94 -15.74
CA ILE A 252 -28.74 6.95 -16.41
C ILE A 252 -30.07 6.29 -16.79
N LYS A 253 -31.16 6.83 -16.26
CA LYS A 253 -32.51 6.43 -16.64
C LYS A 253 -33.12 7.40 -17.62
N ILE A 254 -33.65 6.86 -18.71
CA ILE A 254 -34.20 7.62 -19.82
C ILE A 254 -35.67 7.24 -20.00
N GLY A 255 -36.54 8.25 -20.00
CA GLY A 255 -37.91 8.12 -20.45
C GLY A 255 -37.97 7.98 -21.97
N HIS A 256 -38.72 6.98 -22.45
CA HIS A 256 -38.91 6.71 -23.88
C HIS A 256 -37.62 6.32 -24.64
N GLY A 257 -36.56 5.93 -23.92
CA GLY A 257 -35.32 5.37 -24.47
C GLY A 257 -34.83 4.19 -23.62
N LYS A 258 -33.63 3.69 -23.92
CA LYS A 258 -33.00 2.64 -23.11
C LYS A 258 -32.16 3.22 -21.96
N ASP A 259 -32.45 2.78 -20.74
CA ASP A 259 -31.58 2.98 -19.59
C ASP A 259 -30.21 2.35 -19.84
N PHE A 260 -29.17 2.93 -19.26
CA PHE A 260 -27.82 2.39 -19.35
C PHE A 260 -26.96 2.79 -18.17
N GLU A 261 -25.87 2.05 -18.00
CA GLU A 261 -24.87 2.33 -16.98
C GLU A 261 -23.46 2.28 -17.57
N HIS A 262 -22.57 3.08 -16.98
CA HIS A 262 -21.17 3.14 -17.32
C HIS A 262 -20.32 3.03 -16.07
N MET A 263 -19.24 2.26 -16.15
CA MET A 263 -18.30 2.02 -15.05
C MET A 263 -17.00 2.73 -15.36
N LEU A 264 -16.68 3.77 -14.59
CA LEU A 264 -15.46 4.55 -14.71
C LEU A 264 -14.49 4.15 -13.58
N PRO A 265 -13.35 3.50 -13.88
CA PRO A 265 -12.39 3.13 -12.85
C PRO A 265 -11.73 4.37 -12.25
N ILE A 266 -11.53 4.36 -10.93
CA ILE A 266 -10.75 5.37 -10.21
C ILE A 266 -9.66 4.69 -9.39
N THR A 267 -8.57 5.42 -9.17
CA THR A 267 -7.51 5.01 -8.25
C THR A 267 -7.80 5.55 -6.87
N VAL A 268 -7.54 4.75 -5.84
CA VAL A 268 -7.66 5.20 -4.47
C VAL A 268 -6.33 4.98 -3.76
N SER A 269 -5.88 6.01 -3.06
CA SER A 269 -4.64 5.99 -2.30
C SER A 269 -4.90 5.76 -0.82
N PRO A 270 -3.98 5.12 -0.08
CA PRO A 270 -4.06 5.08 1.38
C PRO A 270 -3.78 6.45 2.02
N PHE A 271 -3.35 7.45 1.24
CA PHE A 271 -3.03 8.79 1.70
C PHE A 271 -3.93 9.83 1.03
N ASP A 272 -4.36 10.83 1.79
CA ASP A 272 -5.12 11.96 1.29
C ASP A 272 -4.22 12.93 0.49
N ARG A 273 -4.84 13.89 -0.18
CA ARG A 273 -4.10 14.86 -1.00
C ARG A 273 -3.16 15.73 -0.17
N ALA A 274 -3.52 16.05 1.08
CA ALA A 274 -2.71 16.86 1.97
C ALA A 274 -1.41 16.14 2.39
N SER A 275 -1.52 14.91 2.89
CA SER A 275 -0.37 14.09 3.28
C SER A 275 0.55 13.77 2.10
N SER A 276 -0.03 13.60 0.92
CA SER A 276 0.73 13.29 -0.30
C SER A 276 1.78 14.34 -0.64
N ALA A 277 1.54 15.62 -0.30
CA ALA A 277 2.49 16.69 -0.59
C ALA A 277 3.79 16.50 0.19
N TYR A 278 3.67 16.21 1.49
CA TYR A 278 4.79 15.88 2.35
C TYR A 278 5.49 14.59 1.92
N LEU A 279 4.71 13.54 1.65
CA LEU A 279 5.27 12.24 1.27
C LEU A 279 6.07 12.29 -0.02
N ILE A 280 5.63 13.07 -1.01
CA ILE A 280 6.39 13.25 -2.25
C ILE A 280 7.75 13.89 -1.99
N ASP A 281 7.82 14.89 -1.11
CA ASP A 281 9.09 15.55 -0.75
C ASP A 281 10.02 14.60 0.02
N TRP A 282 9.45 13.85 0.96
CA TRP A 282 10.17 12.82 1.70
C TRP A 282 10.73 11.73 0.76
N ILE A 283 9.90 11.20 -0.15
CA ILE A 283 10.32 10.19 -1.14
C ILE A 283 11.46 10.72 -2.01
N LYS A 284 11.41 11.98 -2.44
CA LYS A 284 12.50 12.60 -3.21
C LYS A 284 13.80 12.65 -2.41
N THR A 285 13.71 13.01 -1.13
CA THR A 285 14.87 13.06 -0.22
C THR A 285 15.49 11.67 -0.04
N GLU A 286 14.68 10.65 0.22
CA GLU A 286 15.16 9.26 0.32
C GLU A 286 15.79 8.77 -0.98
N CYS A 287 15.24 9.17 -2.13
CA CYS A 287 15.85 8.86 -3.43
C CYS A 287 17.23 9.51 -3.61
N LEU A 288 17.46 10.70 -3.04
CA LEU A 288 18.77 11.34 -3.05
C LEU A 288 19.74 10.62 -2.10
N ASN A 289 19.31 10.32 -0.87
CA ASN A 289 20.10 9.58 0.11
C ASN A 289 20.56 8.22 -0.44
N ALA A 290 19.66 7.48 -1.09
CA ALA A 290 19.99 6.20 -1.72
C ALA A 290 21.03 6.35 -2.84
N ARG A 291 20.97 7.44 -3.62
CA ARG A 291 21.95 7.72 -4.68
C ARG A 291 23.33 8.08 -4.13
N GLU A 292 23.38 8.73 -2.98
CA GLU A 292 24.64 9.02 -2.28
C GLU A 292 25.24 7.75 -1.67
N GLN A 293 24.42 6.91 -1.03
CA GLN A 293 24.88 5.69 -0.36
C GLN A 293 25.33 4.59 -1.34
N PHE A 294 24.53 4.32 -2.39
CA PHE A 294 24.75 3.18 -3.28
C PHE A 294 25.34 3.56 -4.65
N GLY A 295 25.39 4.86 -4.94
CA GLY A 295 25.84 5.40 -6.23
C GLY A 295 24.74 5.45 -7.30
N LYS A 296 24.77 6.51 -8.10
CA LYS A 296 23.74 6.81 -9.13
C LYS A 296 23.53 5.67 -10.14
N GLN A 297 24.61 5.06 -10.64
CA GLN A 297 24.53 4.01 -11.66
C GLN A 297 23.89 2.74 -11.11
N THR A 298 24.25 2.35 -9.89
CA THR A 298 23.71 1.20 -9.17
C THR A 298 22.21 1.36 -8.94
N VAL A 299 21.78 2.52 -8.41
CA VAL A 299 20.37 2.83 -8.20
C VAL A 299 19.58 2.84 -9.52
N ALA A 300 20.13 3.43 -10.58
CA ALA A 300 19.47 3.43 -11.89
C ALA A 300 19.31 2.01 -12.45
N LYS A 301 20.34 1.16 -12.32
CA LYS A 301 20.29 -0.24 -12.73
C LYS A 301 19.20 -1.00 -11.98
N PHE A 302 19.06 -0.78 -10.66
CA PHE A 302 18.00 -1.37 -9.85
C PHE A 302 16.61 -0.84 -10.25
N ALA A 303 16.52 0.44 -10.56
CA ALA A 303 15.30 1.07 -11.03
C ALA A 303 14.87 0.63 -12.45
N SER A 304 15.69 -0.12 -13.18
CA SER A 304 15.32 -0.70 -14.48
C SER A 304 15.41 -2.23 -14.51
N ALA A 305 15.78 -2.87 -13.41
CA ALA A 305 16.03 -4.30 -13.37
C ALA A 305 14.72 -5.09 -13.42
N HIS A 306 14.71 -6.12 -14.25
CA HIS A 306 13.63 -7.11 -14.35
C HIS A 306 14.05 -8.48 -13.78
N SER A 307 15.36 -8.67 -13.52
CA SER A 307 15.93 -9.87 -12.90
C SER A 307 16.46 -9.53 -11.51
N TRP A 308 15.78 -10.04 -10.49
CA TRP A 308 16.12 -9.80 -9.09
C TRP A 308 17.39 -10.51 -8.64
N ASP A 309 17.79 -11.61 -9.29
CA ASP A 309 19.03 -12.33 -8.96
C ASP A 309 20.29 -11.51 -9.27
N ALA A 310 20.27 -10.72 -10.35
CA ALA A 310 21.37 -9.83 -10.67
C ALA A 310 21.46 -8.68 -9.65
N VAL A 311 20.32 -8.10 -9.28
CA VAL A 311 20.21 -7.06 -8.26
C VAL A 311 20.71 -7.56 -6.91
N TYR A 312 20.26 -8.74 -6.49
CA TYR A 312 20.66 -9.36 -5.24
C TYR A 312 22.16 -9.63 -5.19
N ARG A 313 22.76 -10.15 -6.29
CA ARG A 313 24.21 -10.36 -6.36
C ARG A 313 25.01 -9.07 -6.22
N ASP A 314 24.55 -7.99 -6.84
CA ASP A 314 25.22 -6.69 -6.76
C ASP A 314 25.10 -6.08 -5.34
N LEU A 315 23.90 -6.14 -4.74
CA LEU A 315 23.67 -5.68 -3.37
C LEU A 315 24.43 -6.51 -2.32
N LYS A 316 24.56 -7.82 -2.53
CA LYS A 316 25.29 -8.68 -1.61
C LYS A 316 26.76 -8.26 -1.47
N ARG A 317 27.34 -7.62 -2.49
CA ARG A 317 28.72 -7.10 -2.44
C ARG A 317 28.90 -5.89 -1.53
N THR A 318 27.82 -5.17 -1.21
CA THR A 318 27.86 -4.02 -0.29
C THR A 318 27.68 -4.44 1.16
N LEU A 319 27.32 -5.71 1.42
CA LEU A 319 27.14 -6.21 2.77
C LEU A 319 28.50 -6.57 3.41
N PRO A 320 28.72 -6.22 4.69
CA PRO A 320 29.85 -6.74 5.44
C PRO A 320 29.75 -8.26 5.61
N PRO A 321 30.85 -8.96 5.94
CA PRO A 321 30.79 -10.38 6.27
C PRO A 321 30.03 -10.60 7.60
N PRO A 322 29.43 -11.79 7.82
CA PRO A 322 28.87 -12.15 9.11
C PRO A 322 29.92 -12.10 10.22
N ILE A 323 29.49 -11.71 11.42
CA ILE A 323 30.34 -11.61 12.61
C ILE A 323 29.95 -12.73 13.57
N VAL A 324 30.92 -13.60 13.87
CA VAL A 324 30.75 -14.67 14.86
C VAL A 324 31.28 -14.17 16.20
N PHE A 325 30.47 -14.28 17.24
CA PHE A 325 30.86 -13.99 18.61
C PHE A 325 31.17 -15.31 19.32
N MET A 326 32.43 -15.49 19.73
CA MET A 326 32.86 -16.69 20.42
C MET A 326 32.49 -16.63 21.90
N ASN A 327 32.56 -17.76 22.58
CA ASN A 327 32.41 -17.81 24.04
C ASN A 327 33.68 -17.27 24.74
N THR A 328 33.94 -15.98 24.58
CA THR A 328 35.07 -15.27 25.18
C THR A 328 34.57 -14.03 25.93
N ARG A 329 35.30 -13.60 26.96
CA ARG A 329 34.95 -12.40 27.74
C ARG A 329 34.88 -11.14 26.86
N ALA A 330 35.76 -11.05 25.86
CA ALA A 330 35.78 -9.92 24.94
C ALA A 330 34.50 -9.86 24.10
N ASP A 331 34.09 -10.98 23.50
CA ASP A 331 32.87 -11.03 22.69
C ASP A 331 31.60 -10.92 23.53
N TRP A 332 31.60 -11.44 24.76
CA TRP A 332 30.54 -11.23 25.74
C TRP A 332 30.28 -9.75 26.00
N VAL A 333 31.34 -8.97 26.24
CA VAL A 333 31.25 -7.51 26.43
C VAL A 333 30.85 -6.79 25.14
N ARG A 334 31.32 -7.25 23.97
CA ARG A 334 30.93 -6.67 22.67
C ARG A 334 29.44 -6.85 22.36
N LEU A 335 28.80 -7.88 22.90
CA LEU A 335 27.36 -8.08 22.82
C LEU A 335 26.57 -7.20 23.82
N GLY A 336 27.25 -6.41 24.64
CA GLY A 336 26.64 -5.52 25.63
C GLY A 336 26.40 -6.18 26.99
N TYR A 337 26.90 -7.38 27.23
CA TYR A 337 26.71 -8.06 28.51
C TYR A 337 27.75 -7.65 29.56
N ASN A 338 27.36 -7.70 30.83
CA ASN A 338 28.22 -7.32 31.96
C ASN A 338 29.51 -8.18 32.03
N PRO A 339 30.72 -7.58 32.05
CA PRO A 339 31.99 -8.31 32.06
C PRO A 339 32.26 -9.17 33.30
N GLU A 340 31.62 -8.88 34.44
CA GLU A 340 31.81 -9.62 35.70
C GLU A 340 30.98 -10.90 35.77
N ALA A 341 29.95 -11.00 34.93
CA ALA A 341 29.07 -12.15 34.82
C ALA A 341 29.66 -13.30 34.00
N PHE A 342 30.67 -13.01 33.17
CA PHE A 342 31.27 -13.99 32.27
C PHE A 342 31.86 -15.18 33.04
N GLY A 343 31.42 -16.39 32.72
CA GLY A 343 31.94 -17.65 33.29
C GLY A 343 31.46 -17.98 34.71
N ARG A 344 30.54 -17.20 35.31
CA ARG A 344 29.92 -17.57 36.59
C ARG A 344 28.90 -18.70 36.37
N SER A 345 29.05 -19.80 37.10
CA SER A 345 28.09 -20.90 37.11
C SER A 345 26.75 -20.39 37.63
N ALA A 346 25.71 -20.55 36.82
CA ALA A 346 24.37 -20.02 37.07
C ALA A 346 23.74 -20.64 38.34
N GLY A 347 23.76 -19.91 39.45
CA GLY A 347 22.63 -19.95 40.37
C GLY A 347 21.56 -19.00 39.82
N GLU A 348 20.49 -19.56 39.25
CA GLU A 348 19.20 -18.90 38.95
C GLU A 348 19.28 -17.45 38.41
N LYS A 349 19.97 -17.21 37.29
CA LYS A 349 19.87 -15.94 36.57
C LYS A 349 19.50 -16.14 35.12
N THR A 350 18.52 -15.38 34.68
CA THR A 350 18.02 -15.31 33.31
C THR A 350 18.94 -14.41 32.46
N LEU A 351 18.94 -14.60 31.14
CA LEU A 351 19.77 -13.81 30.22
C LEU A 351 19.50 -12.29 30.32
N SER A 352 18.30 -11.90 30.74
CA SER A 352 17.91 -10.52 31.04
C SER A 352 18.63 -9.90 32.23
N ASP A 353 19.14 -10.70 33.18
CA ASP A 353 19.86 -10.22 34.37
C ASP A 353 21.32 -9.80 34.06
N TYR A 354 21.74 -9.96 32.80
CA TYR A 354 23.09 -9.67 32.33
C TYR A 354 23.16 -8.53 31.32
N ILE A 355 22.01 -7.92 31.01
CA ILE A 355 21.85 -6.72 30.17
C ILE A 355 21.64 -5.55 31.14
N ASP A 356 22.51 -4.53 31.08
CA ASP A 356 22.32 -3.27 31.83
C ASP A 356 21.27 -2.37 31.17
#